data_AF-A0A7W8R3M5-F1
#
_entry.id   AF-A0A7W8R3M5-F1
#
_cell.length_a   1.000
_cell.length_b   1.000
_cell.length_c   1.000
_cell.angle_alpha   90.00
_cell.angle_beta   90.00
_cell.angle_gamma   90.00
#
_symmetry.space_group_name_H-M   'P 1'
#
loop_
_entity.id
_entity.type
_entity.pdbx_description
1 polymer ?
#
loop_
_entity_poly.entity_id
_entity_poly.type
_entity_poly.pdbx_seq_one_letter_code
_entity_poly.pdbx_strand_id
1 'polypeptide(L)'
;MAYIALELAHIEELKSPATVAAPVQNFVERAERFDFKLPLNLTVPQLALIVQLFIDVGVFIVEKGQIMTVMKFFAANVTTVGTEGISAENLNKQRKKAEARVCMIVEIILVNMLELLRNEYMSK
;
A
#
# COMPACT_ATOMS: atom_id res chain seq x y z
N MET A 1 0.51 20.96 5.13
CA MET A 1 1.52 21.52 4.19
C MET A 1 2.70 20.56 3.94
N ALA A 2 3.15 19.74 4.89
CA ALA A 2 4.23 18.76 4.65
C ALA A 2 3.80 17.48 3.89
N TYR A 3 2.52 17.10 3.97
CA TYR A 3 2.01 15.87 3.33
C TYR A 3 1.95 15.91 1.80
N ILE A 4 1.76 17.10 1.20
CA ILE A 4 1.69 17.26 -0.27
C ILE A 4 3.08 17.19 -0.91
N ALA A 5 4.13 17.60 -0.17
CA ALA A 5 5.50 17.60 -0.68
C ALA A 5 6.08 16.18 -0.87
N LEU A 6 5.60 15.20 -0.09
CA LEU A 6 6.04 13.80 -0.21
C LEU A 6 5.41 13.08 -1.41
N GLU A 7 4.17 13.42 -1.78
CA GLU A 7 3.53 12.86 -2.98
C GLU A 7 4.10 13.46 -4.27
N LEU A 8 4.48 14.73 -4.27
CA LEU A 8 5.11 15.37 -5.42
C LEU A 8 6.48 14.77 -5.76
N ALA A 9 7.29 14.39 -4.76
CA ALA A 9 8.56 13.70 -5.00
C ALA A 9 8.37 12.32 -5.67
N HIS A 10 7.27 11.62 -5.37
CA HIS A 10 6.93 10.34 -5.99
C HIS A 10 6.43 10.50 -7.44
N ILE A 11 5.75 11.61 -7.74
CA ILE A 11 5.24 11.92 -9.09
C ILE A 11 6.36 12.43 -10.01
N GLU A 12 7.38 13.12 -9.50
CA GLU A 12 8.55 13.51 -10.28
C GLU A 12 9.43 12.31 -10.67
N GLU A 13 9.56 11.28 -9.82
CA GLU A 13 10.25 10.04 -10.18
C GLU A 13 9.53 9.24 -11.28
N LEU A 14 8.20 9.35 -11.38
CA LEU A 14 7.38 8.72 -12.43
C LEU A 14 7.51 9.39 -13.82
N LYS A 15 8.17 10.55 -13.93
CA LYS A 15 8.46 11.21 -15.21
C LYS A 15 9.80 10.79 -15.84
N SER A 16 10.55 9.88 -15.21
CA SER A 16 11.80 9.36 -15.78
C SER A 16 11.50 8.26 -16.81
N PRO A 17 12.17 8.23 -17.99
CA PRO A 17 11.86 7.28 -19.04
C PRO A 17 12.02 5.84 -18.56
N ALA A 18 11.10 4.99 -19.01
CA ALA A 18 10.99 3.58 -18.67
C ALA A 18 12.24 2.77 -19.09
N THR A 19 13.35 2.86 -18.35
CA THR A 19 14.53 1.96 -18.50
C THR A 19 15.54 2.08 -17.36
N VAL A 20 15.09 2.27 -16.12
CA VAL A 20 15.93 1.96 -14.96
C VAL A 20 15.09 1.06 -14.09
N ALA A 21 15.55 -0.18 -13.87
CA ALA A 21 14.98 -1.03 -12.85
C ALA A 21 14.94 -0.20 -11.57
N ALA A 22 13.73 0.23 -11.17
CA ALA A 22 13.55 0.97 -9.94
C ALA A 22 14.28 0.17 -8.85
N PRO A 23 15.17 0.78 -8.07
CA PRO A 23 15.88 0.04 -7.04
C PRO A 23 14.81 -0.66 -6.22
N VAL A 24 14.88 -1.99 -6.11
CA VAL A 24 13.96 -2.77 -5.29
C VAL A 24 14.06 -2.18 -3.90
N GLN A 25 13.13 -1.28 -3.57
CA GLN A 25 13.19 -0.54 -2.33
C GLN A 25 13.01 -1.57 -1.23
N ASN A 26 14.05 -1.73 -0.42
CA ASN A 26 14.04 -2.68 0.67
C ASN A 26 13.09 -2.13 1.73
N PHE A 27 11.81 -2.49 1.63
CA PHE A 27 10.72 -1.98 2.48
C PHE A 27 11.01 -2.14 3.99
N VAL A 28 11.92 -3.05 4.33
CA VAL A 28 12.42 -3.29 5.69
C VAL A 28 13.24 -2.11 6.22
N GLU A 29 14.17 -1.54 5.43
CA GLU A 29 15.03 -0.42 5.88
C GLU A 29 14.26 0.89 6.08
N ARG A 30 13.11 1.05 5.42
CA ARG A 30 12.23 2.21 5.62
C ARG A 30 11.36 2.08 6.87
N ALA A 31 10.96 0.86 7.23
CA ALA A 31 10.14 0.61 8.42
C ALA A 31 10.88 0.98 9.73
N GLU A 32 12.21 0.85 9.75
CA GLU A 32 13.03 1.23 10.92
C GLU A 32 13.21 2.74 11.09
N ARG A 33 12.82 3.57 10.11
CA ARG A 33 12.97 5.03 10.16
C ARG A 33 11.73 5.81 10.61
N PHE A 34 10.61 5.13 10.87
CA PHE A 34 9.40 5.77 11.37
C PHE A 34 9.23 5.51 12.87
N ASP A 35 9.49 6.53 13.69
CA ASP A 35 9.28 6.51 15.15
C ASP A 35 7.79 6.40 15.56
N PHE A 36 6.87 6.42 14.60
CA PHE A 36 5.43 6.30 14.84
C PHE A 36 4.76 5.34 13.86
N LYS A 37 3.82 4.53 14.38
CA LYS A 37 2.96 3.68 13.56
C LYS A 37 1.75 4.48 13.08
N LEU A 38 1.30 4.21 11.85
CA LEU A 38 0.09 4.81 11.29
C LEU A 38 -1.15 4.23 11.99
N PRO A 39 -1.93 5.04 12.72
CA PRO A 39 -3.16 4.57 13.34
C PRO A 39 -4.26 4.47 12.29
N LEU A 40 -4.75 3.26 12.05
CA LEU A 40 -5.91 3.02 11.19
C LEU A 40 -7.11 2.64 12.05
N ASN A 41 -8.25 3.31 11.79
CA ASN A 41 -9.53 2.95 12.38
C ASN A 41 -10.13 1.73 11.67
N LEU A 42 -9.37 0.64 11.66
CA LEU A 42 -9.72 -0.65 11.09
C LEU A 42 -9.53 -1.72 12.14
N THR A 43 -10.31 -2.79 12.08
CA THR A 43 -10.03 -4.03 12.79
C THR A 43 -8.93 -4.82 12.07
N VAL A 44 -8.23 -5.72 12.76
CA VAL A 44 -7.19 -6.57 12.15
C VAL A 44 -7.70 -7.34 10.91
N PRO A 45 -8.92 -7.92 10.90
CA PRO A 45 -9.46 -8.57 9.70
C PRO A 45 -9.72 -7.61 8.54
N GLN A 46 -10.19 -6.39 8.82
CA GLN A 46 -10.39 -5.37 7.78
C GLN A 46 -9.07 -4.92 7.18
N LEU A 47 -8.04 -4.74 8.00
CA LEU A 47 -6.69 -4.45 7.52
C LEU A 47 -6.16 -5.59 6.64
N ALA A 48 -6.32 -6.85 7.07
CA ALA A 48 -5.89 -8.01 6.28
C ALA A 48 -6.59 -8.08 4.92
N LEU A 49 -7.88 -7.73 4.85
CA LEU A 49 -8.64 -7.66 3.61
C LEU A 49 -8.12 -6.54 2.69
N ILE A 50 -7.84 -5.35 3.23
CA ILE A 50 -7.30 -4.23 2.45
C ILE A 50 -5.92 -4.57 1.88
N VAL A 51 -5.04 -5.16 2.68
CA VAL A 51 -3.72 -5.60 2.21
C VAL A 51 -3.87 -6.64 1.11
N GLN A 52 -4.78 -7.61 1.26
CA GLN A 52 -5.04 -8.61 0.23
C GLN A 52 -5.61 -7.99 -1.05
N LEU A 53 -6.54 -7.04 -0.93
CA LEU A 53 -7.09 -6.31 -2.08
C LEU A 53 -6.00 -5.59 -2.86
N PHE A 54 -5.11 -4.87 -2.18
CA PHE A 54 -4.00 -4.18 -2.85
C PHE A 54 -3.01 -5.13 -3.54
N ILE A 55 -2.85 -6.35 -3.04
CA ILE A 55 -2.08 -7.39 -3.73
C ILE A 55 -2.85 -7.90 -4.95
N ASP A 56 -4.15 -8.20 -4.79
CA ASP A 56 -4.99 -8.75 -5.85
C ASP A 56 -5.17 -7.78 -7.03
N VAL A 57 -5.26 -6.47 -6.76
CA VAL A 57 -5.34 -5.41 -7.79
C VAL A 57 -3.97 -4.93 -8.30
N GLY A 58 -2.87 -5.54 -7.84
CA GLY A 58 -1.52 -5.25 -8.34
C GLY A 58 -0.88 -3.95 -7.84
N VAL A 59 -1.44 -3.30 -6.82
CA VAL A 59 -0.82 -2.15 -6.14
C VAL A 59 0.45 -2.58 -5.40
N PHE A 60 0.42 -3.77 -4.77
CA PHE A 60 1.63 -4.41 -4.23
C PHE A 60 2.01 -5.62 -5.07
N ILE A 61 3.17 -5.54 -5.72
CA ILE A 61 3.76 -6.68 -6.42
C ILE A 61 4.45 -7.55 -5.37
N VAL A 62 3.94 -8.77 -5.18
CA VAL A 62 4.49 -9.74 -4.23
C VAL A 62 5.18 -10.86 -4.99
N GLU A 63 6.49 -10.95 -4.85
CA GLU A 63 7.25 -12.08 -5.36
C GLU A 63 6.79 -13.40 -4.72
N LYS A 64 6.93 -14.51 -5.46
CA LYS A 64 6.51 -15.83 -4.99
C LYS A 64 7.21 -16.17 -3.67
N GLY A 65 6.41 -16.36 -2.61
CA GLY A 65 6.92 -16.68 -1.26
C GLY A 65 7.24 -15.48 -0.37
N GLN A 66 7.16 -14.25 -0.88
CA GLN A 66 7.48 -13.03 -0.14
C GLN A 66 6.29 -12.38 0.57
N ILE A 67 5.17 -13.11 0.69
CA ILE A 67 3.95 -12.56 1.28
C ILE A 67 4.13 -12.12 2.73
N MET A 68 4.97 -12.84 3.48
CA MET A 68 5.27 -12.50 4.87
C MET A 68 6.07 -11.21 4.99
N THR A 69 6.84 -10.82 3.98
CA THR A 69 7.55 -9.53 3.94
C THR A 69 6.54 -8.38 3.94
N VAL A 70 5.49 -8.48 3.12
CA VAL A 70 4.40 -7.51 3.09
C VAL A 70 3.65 -7.47 4.43
N MET A 71 3.33 -8.63 5.00
CA MET A 71 2.64 -8.67 6.30
C MET A 71 3.48 -8.07 7.42
N LYS A 72 4.80 -8.31 7.43
CA LYS A 72 5.73 -7.72 8.40
C LYS A 72 5.79 -6.20 8.23
N PHE A 73 5.80 -5.70 7.00
CA PHE A 73 5.73 -4.26 6.74
C PHE A 73 4.49 -3.64 7.38
N PHE A 74 3.29 -4.20 7.15
CA PHE A 74 2.07 -3.65 7.76
C PHE A 74 2.06 -3.80 9.29
N ALA A 75 2.48 -4.94 9.82
CA ALA A 75 2.57 -5.17 11.27
C ALA A 75 3.54 -4.19 11.98
N ALA A 76 4.64 -3.82 11.32
CA ALA A 76 5.62 -2.88 11.84
C ALA A 76 5.13 -1.43 11.76
N ASN A 77 4.40 -1.07 10.70
CA ASN A 77 4.09 0.33 10.39
C ASN A 77 2.65 0.75 10.72
N VAL A 78 1.76 -0.16 11.13
CA VAL A 78 0.33 0.13 11.34
C VAL A 78 -0.15 -0.33 12.72
N THR A 79 -1.05 0.45 13.31
CA THR A 79 -1.89 0.03 14.46
C THR A 79 -3.35 0.01 14.07
N THR A 80 -4.13 -0.86 14.72
CA THR A 80 -5.57 -1.04 14.49
C THR A 80 -6.37 -0.69 15.74
N VAL A 81 -7.70 -0.58 15.59
CA VAL A 81 -8.61 -0.28 16.70
C VAL A 81 -8.43 -1.31 17.82
N GLY A 82 -8.10 -0.81 19.01
CA GLY A 82 -7.99 -1.63 20.22
C GLY A 82 -6.69 -2.43 20.33
N THR A 83 -5.69 -2.22 19.46
CA THR A 83 -4.42 -2.94 19.53
C THR A 83 -3.22 -2.04 19.22
N GLU A 84 -2.28 -1.94 20.17
CA GLU A 84 -1.01 -1.22 20.01
C GLU A 84 -0.01 -1.94 19.08
N GLY A 85 -0.30 -3.20 18.76
CA GLY A 85 0.50 -4.00 17.84
C GLY A 85 -0.30 -5.14 17.21
N ILE A 86 0.13 -5.52 16.01
CA ILE A 86 -0.44 -6.59 15.21
C ILE A 86 0.72 -7.51 14.85
N SER A 87 0.58 -8.83 15.01
CA SER A 87 1.59 -9.76 14.50
C SER A 87 1.36 -10.05 13.02
N ALA A 88 2.45 -10.18 12.25
CA ALA A 88 2.39 -10.51 10.83
C ALA A 88 1.69 -11.85 10.57
N GLU A 89 1.86 -12.81 11.48
CA GLU A 89 1.22 -14.12 11.43
C GLU A 89 -0.30 -14.01 11.61
N ASN A 90 -0.77 -13.17 12.54
CA ASN A 90 -2.19 -12.95 12.74
C ASN A 90 -2.80 -12.26 11.52
N LEU A 91 -2.13 -11.24 10.98
CA LEU A 91 -2.56 -10.55 9.77
C LEU A 91 -2.66 -11.54 8.59
N ASN A 92 -1.65 -12.39 8.40
CA ASN A 92 -1.63 -13.40 7.35
C ASN A 92 -2.76 -14.44 7.50
N LYS A 93 -3.06 -14.88 8.72
CA LYS A 93 -4.14 -15.83 9.01
C LYS A 93 -5.53 -15.28 8.69
N GLN A 94 -5.72 -13.98 8.85
CA GLN A 94 -7.01 -13.32 8.61
C GLN A 94 -7.25 -12.99 7.13
N ARG A 95 -6.26 -13.20 6.24
CA ARG A 95 -6.41 -12.90 4.82
C ARG A 95 -7.43 -13.79 4.16
N LYS A 96 -8.23 -13.17 3.29
CA LYS A 96 -9.17 -13.83 2.41
C LYS A 96 -9.03 -13.23 1.04
N LYS A 97 -8.95 -14.07 0.00
CA LYS A 97 -8.98 -13.59 -1.38
C LYS A 97 -10.21 -12.74 -1.59
N ALA A 98 -10.04 -11.58 -2.21
CA ALA A 98 -11.16 -10.77 -2.60
C ALA A 98 -11.93 -11.44 -3.75
N GLU A 99 -13.23 -11.21 -3.81
CA GLU A 99 -14.03 -11.62 -4.96
C GLU A 99 -13.60 -10.81 -6.19
N ALA A 100 -13.51 -11.45 -7.36
CA ALA A 100 -13.06 -10.79 -8.59
C ALA A 100 -13.86 -9.53 -8.94
N ARG A 101 -15.17 -9.52 -8.64
CA ARG A 101 -16.03 -8.35 -8.84
C ARG A 101 -15.60 -7.17 -7.96
N VAL A 102 -15.16 -7.43 -6.72
CA VAL A 102 -14.66 -6.40 -5.82
C VAL A 102 -13.34 -5.85 -6.34
N CYS A 103 -12.42 -6.70 -6.79
CA CYS A 103 -11.16 -6.26 -7.40
C CYS A 103 -11.41 -5.33 -8.60
N MET A 104 -12.31 -5.73 -9.50
CA MET A 104 -12.68 -4.92 -10.67
C MET A 104 -13.24 -3.54 -10.30
N ILE A 105 -14.13 -3.48 -9.29
CA ILE A 105 -14.68 -2.19 -8.82
C ILE A 105 -13.57 -1.31 -8.26
N VAL A 106 -12.66 -1.88 -7.46
CA VAL A 106 -11.54 -1.14 -6.87
C VAL A 106 -10.59 -0.63 -7.96
N GLU A 107 -10.26 -1.46 -8.95
CA GLU A 107 -9.44 -1.06 -10.11
C GLU A 107 -10.06 0.12 -10.85
N ILE A 108 -11.37 0.09 -11.12
CA ILE A 108 -12.09 1.21 -11.78
C ILE A 108 -11.97 2.49 -10.94
N ILE A 109 -12.15 2.40 -9.63
CA ILE A 109 -12.03 3.56 -8.74
C ILE A 109 -10.61 4.12 -8.78
N LEU A 110 -9.59 3.26 -8.70
CA LEU A 110 -8.19 3.68 -8.73
C LEU A 110 -7.83 4.35 -10.06
N VAL A 111 -8.28 3.79 -11.19
CA VAL A 111 -8.07 4.39 -12.51
C VAL A 111 -8.75 5.76 -12.60
N ASN A 112 -10.00 5.89 -12.15
CA ASN A 112 -10.70 7.17 -12.15
C ASN A 112 -9.98 8.23 -11.29
N MET A 113 -9.43 7.84 -10.14
CA MET A 113 -8.64 8.75 -9.30
C MET A 113 -7.37 9.21 -10.00
N LEU A 114 -6.66 8.29 -10.67
CA LEU A 114 -5.47 8.64 -11.46
C LEU A 114 -5.81 9.58 -12.62
N GLU A 115 -6.94 9.37 -13.29
CA GLU A 115 -7.41 10.25 -14.36
C GLU A 115 -7.77 11.65 -13.85
N LEU A 116 -8.44 11.75 -12.70
CA LEU A 116 -8.73 13.03 -12.06
C LEU A 116 -7.46 13.80 -11.74
N LEU A 117 -6.49 13.14 -11.10
CA LEU A 117 -5.18 13.73 -10.80
C LEU A 117 -4.48 14.18 -12.08
N ARG A 118 -4.41 13.32 -13.10
CA ARG A 118 -3.81 13.65 -14.39
C ARG A 118 -4.44 14.91 -15.00
N ASN A 119 -5.77 15.00 -15.00
CA ASN A 119 -6.48 16.13 -15.59
C ASN A 119 -6.27 17.43 -14.80
N GLU A 120 -6.16 17.36 -13.48
CA GLU A 120 -5.81 18.51 -12.62
C GLU A 120 -4.38 19.00 -12.89
N TYR A 121 -3.43 18.09 -13.08
CA TYR A 121 -2.03 18.43 -13.40
C TYR A 121 -1.83 18.91 -14.84
N MET A 122 -2.67 18.48 -15.80
CA MET A 122 -2.61 18.93 -17.20
C MET A 122 -3.35 20.26 -17.45
N SER A 123 -4.15 20.72 -16.50
CA SER A 123 -4.88 22.00 -16.57
C SER A 123 -4.15 23.16 -15.90
N LYS A 124 -2.93 22.93 -15.38
CA LYS A 124 -2.00 23.94 -14.83
C LYS A 124 -0.81 24.09 -15.76
#